data_AF-A0A7S9RS20-F1
#
_entry.id   AF-A0A7S9RS20-F1
#
_cell.length_a   1.000
_cell.length_b   1.000
_cell.length_c   1.000
_cell.angle_alpha   90.00
_cell.angle_beta   90.00
_cell.angle_gamma   90.00
#
_symmetry.space_group_name_H-M   'P 1'
#
loop_
_entity.id
_entity.type
_entity.pdbx_description
1 polymer ?
#
loop_
_entity_poly.entity_id
_entity_poly.type
_entity_poly.pdbx_seq_one_letter_code
_entity_poly.pdbx_strand_id
1 'polypeptide(L)'
;MKKAFTMIELIFVIVILSIIAVVAVPRLAATRDDAEIAKAAMNIQTLIADIGSYYTAQGKFSANISDMSNVLQPIYAKRDKCLDITTLNSANGTISVNLSTSGLCEKVWSLPALEATKELIAGTAGGTKDVNTIRFGGTGIKYQY
;
A
#
# COMPACT_ATOMS: atom_id res chain seq x y z
N MET A 1 32.96 -41.98 23.83
CA MET A 1 32.75 -42.65 22.53
C MET A 1 31.80 -41.77 21.71
N LYS A 2 32.27 -41.15 20.63
CA LYS A 2 31.40 -40.34 19.75
C LYS A 2 30.64 -41.31 18.84
N LYS A 3 29.31 -41.37 18.94
CA LYS A 3 28.50 -42.12 17.98
C LYS A 3 28.58 -41.40 16.64
N ALA A 4 29.12 -42.07 15.62
CA ALA A 4 29.05 -41.61 14.25
C ALA A 4 27.59 -41.69 13.80
N PHE A 5 27.08 -40.59 13.22
CA PHE A 5 25.78 -40.57 12.56
C PHE A 5 25.82 -41.54 11.38
N THR A 6 24.82 -42.40 11.24
CA THR A 6 24.85 -43.41 10.19
C THR A 6 24.60 -42.75 8.82
N MET A 7 25.19 -43.30 7.75
CA MET A 7 24.89 -42.81 6.39
C MET A 7 23.38 -42.91 6.07
N ILE A 8 22.68 -43.91 6.64
CA ILE A 8 21.24 -44.08 6.43
C ILE A 8 20.40 -43.02 7.14
N GLU A 9 20.78 -42.56 8.33
CA GLU A 9 20.09 -41.44 8.99
C GLU A 9 20.29 -40.14 8.20
N LEU A 10 21.48 -39.93 7.62
CA LEU A 10 21.76 -38.74 6.81
C LEU A 10 20.85 -38.65 5.58
N ILE A 11 20.71 -39.74 4.83
CA ILE A 11 19.85 -39.75 3.64
C ILE A 11 18.38 -39.55 4.02
N PHE A 12 17.92 -40.13 5.13
CA PHE A 12 16.53 -40.01 5.56
C PHE A 12 16.17 -38.56 5.91
N VAL A 13 17.08 -37.86 6.60
CA VAL A 13 16.91 -36.44 6.91
C VAL A 13 16.84 -35.58 5.64
N ILE A 14 17.72 -35.83 4.66
CA ILE A 14 17.74 -35.07 3.41
C ILE A 14 16.43 -35.27 2.62
N VAL A 15 15.94 -36.51 2.56
CA VAL A 15 14.68 -36.84 1.86
C VAL A 15 13.48 -36.18 2.53
N ILE A 16 13.41 -36.18 3.87
CA ILE A 16 12.30 -35.49 4.56
C ILE A 16 12.37 -33.98 4.32
N LEU A 17 13.55 -33.37 4.43
CA LEU A 17 13.73 -31.94 4.20
C LEU A 17 13.37 -31.54 2.77
N SER A 18 13.68 -32.36 1.76
CA SER A 18 13.34 -32.05 0.37
C SER A 18 11.84 -32.04 0.14
N ILE A 19 11.10 -33.01 0.69
CA ILE A 19 9.64 -33.07 0.58
C ILE A 19 8.99 -31.85 1.25
N ILE A 20 9.41 -31.50 2.47
CA ILE A 20 8.85 -30.36 3.20
C ILE A 20 9.18 -29.05 2.48
N ALA A 21 10.41 -28.90 1.97
CA ALA A 21 10.82 -27.68 1.27
C ALA A 21 9.98 -27.41 0.02
N VAL A 22 9.70 -28.45 -0.78
CA VAL A 22 8.90 -28.31 -2.02
C VAL A 22 7.49 -27.78 -1.72
N VAL A 23 6.86 -28.22 -0.62
CA VAL A 23 5.50 -27.78 -0.26
C VAL A 23 5.50 -26.44 0.48
N ALA A 24 6.50 -26.20 1.34
CA ALA A 24 6.55 -25.01 2.18
C ALA A 24 6.94 -23.74 1.41
N VAL A 25 7.87 -23.83 0.44
CA VAL A 25 8.40 -22.65 -0.26
C VAL A 25 7.32 -21.90 -1.07
N PRO A 26 6.46 -22.55 -1.88
CA PRO A 26 5.42 -21.85 -2.62
C PRO A 26 4.41 -21.15 -1.70
N ARG A 27 4.05 -21.80 -0.58
CA ARG A 27 3.09 -21.26 0.39
C ARG A 27 3.68 -20.07 1.14
N LEU A 28 4.96 -20.13 1.52
CA LEU A 28 5.65 -19.03 2.16
C LEU A 28 5.82 -17.84 1.21
N ALA A 29 6.07 -18.07 -0.08
CA ALA A 29 6.11 -17.00 -1.08
C ALA A 29 4.74 -16.31 -1.20
N ALA A 30 3.65 -17.06 -1.37
CA ALA A 30 2.31 -16.49 -1.49
C ALA A 30 1.91 -15.66 -0.24
N THR A 31 2.14 -16.19 0.97
CA THR A 31 1.81 -15.46 2.21
C THR A 31 2.61 -14.18 2.40
N ARG A 32 3.85 -14.12 1.91
CA ARG A 32 4.64 -12.87 1.92
C ARG A 32 4.07 -11.84 0.96
N ASP A 33 3.64 -12.28 -0.22
CA ASP A 33 3.05 -11.40 -1.24
C ASP A 33 1.70 -10.86 -0.75
N ASP A 34 0.87 -11.71 -0.14
CA ASP A 34 -0.40 -11.29 0.46
C ASP A 34 -0.19 -10.28 1.60
N ALA A 35 0.84 -10.48 2.44
CA ALA A 35 1.19 -9.55 3.50
C ALA A 35 1.65 -8.18 2.96
N GLU A 36 2.42 -8.17 1.87
CA GLU A 36 2.84 -6.93 1.20
C GLU A 36 1.67 -6.20 0.56
N ILE A 37 0.75 -6.93 -0.08
CA ILE A 37 -0.49 -6.37 -0.65
C ILE A 37 -1.34 -5.72 0.46
N ALA A 38 -1.56 -6.44 1.57
CA ALA A 38 -2.33 -5.93 2.71
C ALA A 38 -1.66 -4.71 3.34
N LYS A 39 -0.32 -4.73 3.52
CA LYS A 39 0.44 -3.60 4.04
C LYS A 39 0.32 -2.37 3.14
N ALA A 40 0.49 -2.54 1.83
CA ALA A 40 0.35 -1.44 0.87
C ALA A 40 -1.08 -0.85 0.95
N ALA A 41 -2.10 -1.70 1.02
CA ALA A 41 -3.49 -1.24 1.11
C ALA A 41 -3.80 -0.48 2.40
N MET A 42 -3.28 -0.94 3.54
CA MET A 42 -3.41 -0.22 4.82
C MET A 42 -2.70 1.13 4.75
N ASN A 43 -1.46 1.16 4.26
CA ASN A 43 -0.70 2.40 4.11
C ASN A 43 -1.40 3.42 3.20
N ILE A 44 -2.02 2.98 2.11
CA ILE A 44 -2.81 3.86 1.20
C ILE A 44 -3.98 4.48 1.97
N GLN A 45 -4.75 3.67 2.70
CA GLN A 45 -5.90 4.17 3.47
C GLN A 45 -5.48 5.14 4.57
N THR A 46 -4.44 4.79 5.34
CA THR A 46 -3.91 5.65 6.39
C THR A 46 -3.41 6.97 5.83
N LEU A 47 -2.64 6.94 4.73
CA LEU A 47 -2.13 8.14 4.08
C LEU A 47 -3.27 9.08 3.61
N ILE A 48 -4.30 8.53 2.95
CA ILE A 48 -5.44 9.33 2.48
C ILE A 48 -6.21 9.93 3.67
N ALA A 49 -6.42 9.15 4.73
CA ALA A 49 -7.10 9.61 5.94
C ALA A 49 -6.32 10.70 6.68
N ASP A 50 -5.01 10.52 6.85
CA ASP A 50 -4.11 11.48 7.50
C ASP A 50 -4.10 12.82 6.76
N ILE A 51 -3.93 12.78 5.43
CA ILE A 51 -3.93 14.00 4.64
C ILE A 51 -5.31 14.67 4.64
N GLY A 52 -6.40 13.90 4.56
CA GLY A 52 -7.76 14.44 4.64
C GLY A 52 -8.05 15.10 5.98
N SER A 53 -7.61 14.49 7.08
CA SER A 53 -7.68 15.04 8.43
C SER A 53 -6.89 16.34 8.54
N TYR A 54 -5.64 16.34 8.06
CA TYR A 54 -4.79 17.52 8.05
C TYR A 54 -5.42 18.68 7.27
N TYR A 55 -5.93 18.40 6.07
CA TYR A 55 -6.57 19.41 5.22
C TYR A 55 -7.84 19.98 5.85
N THR A 56 -8.65 19.15 6.49
CA THR A 56 -9.86 19.58 7.22
C THR A 56 -9.50 20.51 8.39
N ALA A 57 -8.43 20.20 9.13
CA ALA A 57 -7.98 20.95 10.28
C ALA A 57 -7.24 22.26 9.93
N GLN A 58 -6.34 22.23 8.94
CA GLN A 58 -5.48 23.36 8.59
C GLN A 58 -5.99 24.19 7.41
N GLY A 59 -6.93 23.67 6.64
CA GLY A 59 -7.46 24.32 5.43
C GLY A 59 -6.48 24.40 4.25
N LYS A 60 -5.31 23.76 4.37
CA LYS A 60 -4.25 23.71 3.35
C LYS A 60 -3.43 22.42 3.52
N PHE A 61 -2.75 21.99 2.46
CA PHE A 61 -1.72 20.96 2.56
C PHE A 61 -0.38 21.56 3.01
N SER A 62 0.45 20.77 3.70
CA SER A 62 1.87 21.13 3.91
C SER A 62 2.65 20.99 2.61
N ALA A 63 3.83 21.63 2.52
CA ALA A 63 4.75 21.45 1.40
C ALA A 63 5.33 20.02 1.37
N ASN A 64 5.49 19.38 2.54
CA ASN A 64 5.99 18.02 2.67
C ASN A 64 4.91 17.09 3.21
N ILE A 65 4.85 15.88 2.67
CA ILE A 65 3.86 14.89 3.08
C ILE A 65 4.20 14.27 4.43
N SER A 66 5.48 14.27 4.80
CA SER A 66 5.97 13.88 6.13
C SER A 66 5.36 14.69 7.28
N ASP A 67 4.92 15.93 7.00
CA ASP A 67 4.29 16.78 8.02
C ASP A 67 2.80 16.44 8.21
N MET A 68 2.23 15.68 7.28
CA MET A 68 0.82 15.30 7.27
C MET A 68 0.61 13.84 7.63
N SER A 69 1.51 12.94 7.23
CA SER A 69 1.44 11.51 7.52
C SER A 69 2.83 10.91 7.77
N ASN A 70 2.89 9.91 8.65
CA ASN A 70 4.10 9.13 8.91
C ASN A 70 4.24 7.92 7.94
N VAL A 71 3.32 7.78 6.98
CA VAL A 71 3.42 6.74 5.96
C VAL A 71 4.50 7.13 4.95
N LEU A 72 5.51 6.28 4.78
CA LEU A 72 6.55 6.50 3.77
C LEU A 72 5.95 6.49 2.37
N GLN A 73 6.40 7.45 1.55
CA GLN A 73 6.06 7.53 0.13
C GLN A 73 7.31 7.40 -0.75
N PRO A 74 7.19 6.85 -1.97
CA PRO A 74 6.01 6.22 -2.57
C PRO A 74 5.60 4.90 -1.88
N ILE A 75 4.34 4.47 -2.05
CA ILE A 75 3.86 3.20 -1.49
C ILE A 75 4.16 2.07 -2.46
N TYR A 76 4.88 1.06 -1.98
CA TYR A 76 5.28 -0.11 -2.75
C TYR A 76 4.56 -1.37 -2.29
N ALA A 77 4.17 -2.22 -3.24
CA ALA A 77 3.96 -3.64 -3.01
C ALA A 77 5.18 -4.37 -3.58
N LYS A 78 6.08 -4.81 -2.71
CA LYS A 78 7.37 -5.41 -3.07
C LYS A 78 8.27 -4.46 -3.89
N ARG A 79 8.30 -4.61 -5.23
CA ARG A 79 9.05 -3.78 -6.17
C ARG A 79 8.14 -2.87 -7.00
N ASP A 80 6.84 -3.10 -6.95
CA ASP A 80 5.85 -2.37 -7.74
C ASP A 80 5.40 -1.13 -6.96
N LYS A 81 5.52 0.04 -7.59
CA LYS A 81 5.10 1.33 -7.00
C LYS A 81 3.60 1.51 -7.23
N CYS A 82 2.79 1.33 -6.20
CA CYS A 82 1.32 1.30 -6.33
C CYS A 82 0.68 2.69 -6.24
N LEU A 83 1.25 3.57 -5.41
CA LEU A 83 0.77 4.94 -5.25
C LEU A 83 1.95 5.89 -5.02
N ASP A 84 1.96 6.99 -5.75
CA ASP A 84 2.95 8.06 -5.62
C ASP A 84 2.24 9.41 -5.65
N ILE A 85 2.43 10.28 -4.64
CA ILE A 85 1.84 11.62 -4.67
C ILE A 85 2.79 12.55 -5.43
N THR A 86 2.30 13.22 -6.47
CA THR A 86 3.13 14.07 -7.33
C THR A 86 2.97 15.54 -7.01
N THR A 87 1.75 16.02 -6.78
CA THR A 87 1.49 17.44 -6.50
C THR A 87 0.41 17.61 -5.44
N LEU A 88 0.56 18.68 -4.65
CA LEU A 88 -0.37 19.11 -3.63
C LEU A 88 -0.90 20.50 -4.03
N ASN A 89 -2.20 20.63 -4.23
CA ASN A 89 -2.84 21.90 -4.58
C ASN A 89 -3.81 22.33 -3.49
N SER A 90 -3.32 23.17 -2.59
CA SER A 90 -4.12 23.73 -1.49
C SER A 90 -5.21 24.72 -1.95
N ALA A 91 -5.10 25.29 -3.16
CA ALA A 91 -6.12 26.22 -3.66
C ALA A 91 -7.39 25.48 -4.10
N ASN A 92 -7.23 24.30 -4.69
CA ASN A 92 -8.33 23.46 -5.17
C ASN A 92 -8.66 22.31 -4.22
N GLY A 93 -7.88 22.11 -3.15
CA GLY A 93 -8.03 20.98 -2.23
C GLY A 93 -7.74 19.64 -2.89
N THR A 94 -6.91 19.59 -3.93
CA THR A 94 -6.62 18.37 -4.69
C THR A 94 -5.19 17.89 -4.51
N ILE A 95 -5.03 16.57 -4.52
CA ILE A 95 -3.74 15.88 -4.54
C ILE A 95 -3.67 15.06 -5.81
N SER A 96 -2.66 15.29 -6.65
CA SER A 96 -2.41 14.44 -7.80
C SER A 96 -1.60 13.21 -7.39
N VAL A 97 -2.03 12.05 -7.87
CA VAL A 97 -1.44 10.76 -7.56
C VAL A 97 -1.10 10.02 -8.86
N ASN A 98 0.06 9.38 -8.91
CA ASN A 98 0.40 8.44 -9.97
C ASN A 98 0.10 7.02 -9.48
N LEU A 99 -0.80 6.33 -10.19
CA LEU A 99 -1.21 4.97 -9.88
C LEU A 99 -0.61 4.01 -10.88
N SER A 100 0.01 2.96 -10.36
CA SER A 100 0.33 1.78 -11.17
C SER A 100 -0.66 0.67 -10.85
N THR A 101 -1.22 0.07 -11.90
CA THR A 101 -2.06 -1.13 -11.81
C THR A 101 -1.34 -2.36 -12.35
N SER A 102 0.00 -2.35 -12.40
CA SER A 102 0.79 -3.50 -12.85
C SER A 102 1.21 -4.39 -11.69
N GLY A 103 1.36 -5.70 -11.95
CA GLY A 103 1.97 -6.63 -11.00
C GLY A 103 1.16 -6.79 -9.71
N LEU A 104 1.82 -6.68 -8.56
CA LEU A 104 1.15 -6.82 -7.26
C LEU A 104 0.17 -5.68 -6.97
N CYS A 105 0.35 -4.52 -7.59
CA CYS A 105 -0.53 -3.38 -7.40
C CYS A 105 -1.94 -3.61 -7.98
N GLU A 106 -2.09 -4.46 -8.99
CA GLU A 106 -3.42 -4.88 -9.48
C GLU A 106 -4.24 -5.52 -8.36
N LYS A 107 -3.59 -6.41 -7.59
CA LYS A 107 -4.20 -7.10 -6.45
C LYS A 107 -4.46 -6.16 -5.26
N VAL A 108 -3.60 -5.16 -5.04
CA VAL A 108 -3.84 -4.11 -4.04
C VAL A 108 -5.13 -3.37 -4.40
N TRP A 109 -5.26 -2.94 -5.65
CA TRP A 109 -6.41 -2.18 -6.14
C TRP A 109 -7.64 -3.03 -6.45
N SER A 110 -7.61 -4.35 -6.26
CA SER A 110 -8.78 -5.23 -6.31
C SER A 110 -9.33 -5.56 -4.91
N LEU A 111 -8.72 -5.02 -3.86
CA LEU A 111 -9.22 -5.21 -2.49
C LEU A 111 -10.49 -4.37 -2.29
N PRO A 112 -11.56 -4.92 -1.70
CA PRO A 112 -12.81 -4.20 -1.46
C PRO A 112 -12.63 -2.90 -0.68
N ALA A 113 -11.65 -2.85 0.22
CA ALA A 113 -11.33 -1.68 1.02
C ALA A 113 -10.85 -0.47 0.18
N LEU A 114 -10.32 -0.72 -1.02
CA LEU A 114 -9.76 0.30 -1.90
C LEU A 114 -10.60 0.60 -3.13
N GLU A 115 -11.64 -0.19 -3.43
CA GLU A 115 -12.51 0.01 -4.60
C GLU A 115 -13.05 1.45 -4.68
N ALA A 116 -13.64 1.95 -3.59
CA ALA A 116 -14.15 3.32 -3.54
C ALA A 116 -13.06 4.39 -3.72
N THR A 117 -11.86 4.15 -3.17
CA THR A 117 -10.74 5.07 -3.32
C THR A 117 -10.18 5.06 -4.74
N LYS A 118 -10.13 3.90 -5.38
CA LYS A 118 -9.68 3.72 -6.77
C LYS A 118 -10.61 4.42 -7.73
N GLU A 119 -11.93 4.28 -7.56
CA GLU A 119 -12.93 5.00 -8.34
C GLU A 119 -12.82 6.52 -8.14
N LEU A 120 -12.59 6.96 -6.91
CA LEU A 120 -12.41 8.39 -6.61
C LEU A 120 -11.19 8.96 -7.33
N ILE A 121 -10.10 8.19 -7.36
CA ILE A 121 -8.83 8.59 -7.98
C ILE A 121 -8.88 8.53 -9.50
N ALA A 122 -9.46 7.47 -10.07
CA ALA A 122 -9.48 7.25 -11.52
C ALA A 122 -10.14 8.42 -12.26
N GLY A 123 -11.07 9.13 -11.59
CA GLY A 123 -11.80 10.24 -12.17
C GLY A 123 -12.50 9.82 -13.47
N THR A 124 -13.04 10.77 -14.21
CA THR A 124 -13.53 10.51 -15.57
C THR A 124 -12.91 11.56 -16.46
N ALA A 125 -12.16 11.16 -17.49
CA ALA A 125 -11.62 12.09 -18.47
C ALA A 125 -12.78 12.88 -19.11
N GLY A 126 -12.86 14.18 -18.82
CA GLY A 126 -13.94 15.07 -19.28
C GLY A 126 -15.12 15.26 -18.31
N GLY A 127 -15.05 14.72 -17.08
CA GLY A 127 -16.00 15.03 -16.00
C GLY A 127 -15.51 16.15 -15.06
N THR A 128 -16.32 16.54 -14.07
CA THR A 128 -15.98 17.56 -13.05
C THR A 128 -14.90 17.12 -12.05
N LYS A 129 -14.34 15.90 -12.20
CA LYS A 129 -13.30 15.31 -11.33
C LYS A 129 -12.03 15.11 -12.17
N ASP A 130 -10.95 15.79 -11.81
CA ASP A 130 -9.67 15.65 -12.49
C ASP A 130 -9.14 14.22 -12.34
N VAL A 131 -8.72 13.61 -13.45
CA VAL A 131 -8.15 12.25 -13.49
C VAL A 131 -6.92 12.21 -12.58
N ASN A 132 -6.75 11.09 -11.85
CA ASN A 132 -5.61 10.87 -10.96
C ASN A 132 -5.50 11.92 -9.85
N THR A 133 -6.64 12.44 -9.37
CA THR A 133 -6.66 13.36 -8.25
C THR A 133 -7.58 12.91 -7.13
N ILE A 134 -7.16 13.19 -5.90
CA ILE A 134 -8.01 13.06 -4.72
C ILE A 134 -8.37 14.46 -4.27
N ARG A 135 -9.68 14.77 -4.29
CA ARG A 135 -10.19 16.05 -3.82
C ARG A 135 -10.68 15.93 -2.38
N PHE A 136 -10.13 16.75 -1.51
CA PHE A 136 -10.52 16.90 -0.13
C PHE A 136 -11.38 18.16 0.01
N GLY A 137 -12.51 18.04 0.71
CA GLY A 137 -13.42 19.15 1.02
C GLY A 137 -13.47 19.43 2.52
N GLY A 138 -14.25 20.45 2.93
CA GLY A 138 -14.53 20.70 4.34
C GLY A 138 -13.42 21.41 5.11
N THR A 139 -12.87 22.50 4.59
CA THR A 139 -11.88 23.29 5.32
C THR A 139 -12.52 24.17 6.40
N GLY A 140 -11.82 24.35 7.52
CA GLY A 140 -12.19 25.36 8.51
C GLY A 140 -13.19 24.93 9.57
N ILE A 141 -13.26 23.64 9.91
CA ILE A 141 -13.97 23.20 11.10
C ILE A 141 -13.25 23.78 12.32
N LYS A 142 -13.79 24.86 12.88
CA LYS A 142 -13.33 25.42 14.16
C LYS A 142 -13.79 24.48 15.26
N TYR A 143 -12.89 23.61 15.71
CA TYR A 143 -13.09 22.88 16.96
C TYR A 143 -13.19 23.91 18.08
N GLN A 144 -14.41 24.15 18.57
CA GLN A 144 -14.61 24.94 19.78
C GLN A 144 -14.15 24.05 20.94
N TYR A 145 -13.08 24.48 21.61
CA TYR A 145 -12.68 23.93 22.90
C TYR A 145 -13.59 24.46 24.00
#